data_AF-R7YTY4-F1
#
_entry.id   AF-R7YTY4-F1
#
_cell.length_a   1.000
_cell.length_b   1.000
_cell.length_c   1.000
_cell.angle_alpha   90.00
_cell.angle_beta   90.00
_cell.angle_gamma   90.00
#
_symmetry.space_group_name_H-M   'P 1'
#
loop_
_entity.id
_entity.type
_entity.pdbx_description
1 polymer ?
#
loop_
_entity_poly.entity_id
_entity_poly.type
_entity_poly.pdbx_seq_one_letter_code
_entity_poly.pdbx_strand_id
1 'polypeptide(L)'
;MYFPKVVVLLSTAATIQAISFEGLTNDVVHYAREIKLPGMIAVKRALRNPFEGRQDGCPEVWGSIAEELKQRFLANGECTDAARAAIRAAFHDCFPGQGCDGSLFLAQEFTRERENGGLAPISEDLGKLAQAKGVSVADMFQFAGAYAIATCPMGPRIPAYVGRTDSWTPAPEGELPNPFMTGDAVLASFQAKGFSARDLAALIGAHTAAKQSRVDPSQAGAALDQTPGVWDVSYYQQLLDNSAPFRIPADLGVAHQPETGEHFNSFIGNQFGWNEAFTSAMEKMSLLGVPGGAASLVDCSRFLPGGSVQRDRRAAPINGRIL
;
A
#
# COMPACT_ATOMS: atom_id res chain seq x y z
N MET A 1 59.41 -9.15 28.40
CA MET A 1 58.50 -9.87 29.33
C MET A 1 58.25 -8.99 30.55
N TYR A 2 57.07 -9.14 31.15
CA TYR A 2 56.55 -8.53 32.39
C TYR A 2 55.77 -7.20 32.30
N PHE A 3 54.44 -7.35 32.48
CA PHE A 3 53.44 -6.32 32.82
C PHE A 3 53.47 -6.01 34.34
N PRO A 4 52.85 -4.90 34.79
CA PRO A 4 51.61 -5.10 35.57
C PRO A 4 50.47 -4.07 35.36
N LYS A 5 49.24 -4.62 35.25
CA LYS A 5 47.96 -4.30 35.95
C LYS A 5 47.60 -2.84 36.26
N VAL A 6 46.64 -2.20 35.56
CA VAL A 6 45.16 -2.15 35.74
C VAL A 6 44.67 -1.60 37.08
N VAL A 7 43.95 -0.47 37.02
CA VAL A 7 42.85 -0.11 37.93
C VAL A 7 41.66 0.35 37.09
N VAL A 8 40.55 -0.36 37.23
CA VAL A 8 39.21 0.00 36.76
C VAL A 8 38.48 0.62 37.95
N LEU A 9 37.85 1.78 37.75
CA LEU A 9 36.79 2.27 38.62
C LEU A 9 35.62 2.76 37.76
N LEU A 10 34.54 1.99 37.83
CA LEU A 10 33.19 2.36 37.44
C LEU A 10 32.63 3.34 38.48
N SER A 11 32.00 4.44 38.05
CA SER A 11 30.99 5.12 38.87
C SER A 11 29.69 5.25 38.09
N THR A 12 28.68 4.58 38.62
CA THR A 12 27.26 4.70 38.31
C THR A 12 26.72 6.05 38.79
N ALA A 13 25.79 6.65 38.04
CA ALA A 13 24.56 7.26 38.55
C ALA A 13 23.79 7.95 37.41
N ALA A 14 22.59 7.44 37.15
CA ALA A 14 21.57 8.12 36.38
C ALA A 14 21.02 9.31 37.19
N THR A 15 20.80 10.44 36.53
CA THR A 15 19.77 11.42 36.90
C THR A 15 19.23 12.06 35.62
N ILE A 16 18.06 11.60 35.20
CA ILE A 16 17.23 12.29 34.21
C ILE A 16 16.45 13.34 35.01
N GLN A 17 16.81 14.61 34.85
CA GLN A 17 15.93 15.71 35.25
C GLN A 17 15.16 16.18 34.02
N ALA A 18 13.84 16.07 34.12
CA ALA A 18 12.89 16.68 33.21
C ALA A 18 13.06 18.21 33.24
N ILE A 19 13.22 18.82 32.08
CA ILE A 19 13.09 20.27 31.91
C ILE A 19 11.73 20.51 31.26
N SER A 20 10.85 21.16 32.01
CA SER A 20 9.59 21.72 31.53
C SER A 20 9.86 22.86 30.54
N PHE A 21 9.27 22.80 29.36
CA PHE A 21 9.18 23.95 28.48
C PHE A 21 7.91 24.73 28.79
N GLU A 22 8.03 25.74 29.64
CA GLU A 22 7.09 26.86 29.69
C GLU A 22 7.74 28.08 29.05
N GLY A 23 7.11 28.59 27.99
CA GLY A 23 7.16 29.99 27.57
C GLY A 23 8.52 30.60 27.20
N LEU A 24 8.89 30.53 25.92
CA LEU A 24 9.64 31.62 25.28
C LEU A 24 8.95 31.98 23.96
N THR A 25 8.09 32.98 24.08
CA THR A 25 7.53 33.78 23.00
C THR A 25 8.64 34.49 22.22
N ASN A 26 8.45 34.57 20.89
CA ASN A 26 8.95 35.58 19.95
C ASN A 26 10.14 36.42 20.41
N ASP A 27 11.34 36.14 19.88
CA ASP A 27 12.31 37.16 19.44
C ASP A 27 13.63 36.51 18.99
N VAL A 28 13.74 36.17 17.70
CA VAL A 28 15.04 36.15 16.98
C VAL A 28 14.82 36.62 15.55
N VAL A 29 14.50 37.91 15.40
CA VAL A 29 14.77 38.65 14.17
C VAL A 29 16.00 39.51 14.46
N HIS A 30 16.95 39.52 13.50
CA HIS A 30 18.23 40.25 13.48
C HIS A 30 19.46 39.51 14.04
N TYR A 31 20.17 38.79 13.15
CA TYR A 31 21.55 39.16 12.82
C TYR A 31 22.05 38.40 11.59
N ALA A 32 22.18 39.09 10.45
CA ALA A 32 23.07 38.67 9.38
C ALA A 32 23.79 39.92 8.87
N ARG A 33 25.00 40.15 9.37
CA ARG A 33 25.92 41.14 8.81
C ARG A 33 26.48 40.60 7.49
N GLU A 34 26.40 41.40 6.44
CA GLU A 34 26.95 41.14 5.12
C GLU A 34 28.49 40.95 5.19
N ILE A 35 28.98 39.84 4.66
CA ILE A 35 30.38 39.70 4.21
C ILE A 35 30.33 39.74 2.68
N LYS A 36 30.78 40.84 2.08
CA LYS A 36 30.98 40.96 0.63
C LYS A 36 32.35 40.40 0.26
N LEU A 37 32.37 39.22 -0.37
CA LEU A 37 33.52 38.74 -1.17
C LEU A 37 33.17 38.90 -2.65
N PRO A 38 33.95 39.66 -3.44
CA PRO A 38 33.68 39.83 -4.87
C PRO A 38 34.16 38.61 -5.68
N GLY A 39 33.27 38.03 -6.49
CA GLY A 39 33.68 37.15 -7.60
C GLY A 39 33.11 35.73 -7.70
N MET A 40 31.95 35.40 -7.09
CA MET A 40 31.28 34.12 -7.35
C MET A 40 29.91 34.30 -7.99
N ILE A 41 29.74 33.66 -9.16
CA ILE A 41 28.48 33.50 -9.88
C ILE A 41 27.47 32.86 -8.92
N ALA A 42 26.39 33.59 -8.61
CA ALA A 42 25.33 33.10 -7.75
C ALA A 42 24.55 32.00 -8.46
N VAL A 43 24.89 30.74 -8.21
CA VAL A 43 23.98 29.63 -8.42
C VAL A 43 22.86 29.80 -7.39
N LYS A 44 21.72 30.36 -7.80
CA LYS A 44 20.50 30.39 -7.00
C LYS A 44 20.01 28.94 -6.82
N ARG A 45 20.59 28.22 -5.85
CA ARG A 45 19.98 27.01 -5.32
C ARG A 45 18.75 27.48 -4.54
N ALA A 46 17.56 27.20 -5.08
CA ALA A 46 16.32 27.38 -4.35
C ALA A 46 16.37 26.49 -3.10
N LEU A 47 16.78 27.05 -1.98
CA LEU A 47 16.54 26.45 -0.67
C LEU A 47 15.03 26.58 -0.44
N ARG A 48 14.28 25.51 -0.74
CA ARG A 48 12.88 25.42 -0.31
C ARG A 48 12.87 25.52 1.20
N ASN A 49 11.99 26.38 1.70
CA ASN A 49 11.80 26.55 3.13
C ASN A 49 11.24 25.22 3.66
N PRO A 50 11.85 24.58 4.67
CA PRO A 50 11.33 23.33 5.23
C PRO A 50 9.94 23.50 5.90
N PHE A 51 9.46 24.74 6.02
CA PHE A 51 8.12 25.12 6.50
C PHE A 51 7.28 25.84 5.43
N GLU A 52 7.54 25.58 4.14
CA GLU A 52 6.67 26.05 3.06
C GLU A 52 5.33 25.30 3.12
N GLY A 53 4.39 25.86 3.90
CA GLY A 53 2.96 25.63 3.93
C GLY A 53 2.51 24.18 3.79
N ARG A 54 2.14 23.54 4.92
CA ARG A 54 1.20 22.41 4.88
C ARG A 54 0.02 22.86 4.02
N GLN A 55 -0.14 22.28 2.84
CA GLN A 55 -1.35 22.45 2.07
C GLN A 55 -2.45 21.91 2.98
N ASP A 56 -3.32 22.79 3.48
CA ASP A 56 -4.49 22.41 4.27
C ASP A 56 -5.50 21.73 3.32
N GLY A 57 -5.18 20.51 2.90
CA GLY A 57 -5.96 19.72 1.97
C GLY A 57 -5.12 18.89 1.00
N CYS A 58 -5.71 17.79 0.54
CA CYS A 58 -5.15 16.98 -0.52
C CYS A 58 -4.96 17.79 -1.82
N PRO A 59 -3.78 17.76 -2.48
CA PRO A 59 -3.55 18.48 -3.72
C PRO A 59 -4.55 18.12 -4.83
N GLU A 60 -5.10 19.12 -5.53
CA GLU A 60 -6.12 18.94 -6.58
C GLU A 60 -5.67 18.07 -7.77
N VAL A 61 -4.35 17.90 -7.98
CA VAL A 61 -3.82 16.97 -8.99
C VAL A 61 -4.36 15.54 -8.80
N TRP A 62 -4.64 15.13 -7.56
CA TRP A 62 -5.22 13.83 -7.26
C TRP A 62 -6.66 13.68 -7.74
N GLY A 63 -7.41 14.78 -7.89
CA GLY A 63 -8.71 14.78 -8.56
C GLY A 63 -8.59 14.51 -10.06
N SER A 64 -7.58 15.09 -10.72
CA SER A 64 -7.30 14.77 -12.13
C SER A 64 -6.82 13.32 -12.30
N ILE A 65 -5.98 12.82 -11.40
CA ILE A 65 -5.54 11.42 -11.40
C ILE A 65 -6.74 10.49 -11.21
N ALA A 66 -7.64 10.78 -10.26
CA ALA A 66 -8.85 10.01 -10.02
C ALA A 66 -9.71 9.83 -11.29
N GLU A 67 -9.93 10.90 -12.07
CA GLU A 67 -10.70 10.78 -13.33
C GLU A 67 -9.99 9.93 -14.38
N GLU A 68 -8.65 9.95 -14.46
CA GLU A 68 -7.91 9.03 -15.33
C GLU A 68 -8.00 7.58 -14.86
N LEU A 69 -7.84 7.33 -13.56
CA LEU A 69 -7.96 5.99 -12.98
C LEU A 69 -9.37 5.42 -13.16
N LYS A 70 -10.41 6.24 -13.05
CA LYS A 70 -11.80 5.86 -13.33
C LYS A 70 -11.98 5.27 -14.72
N GLN A 71 -11.40 5.91 -15.74
CA GLN A 71 -11.49 5.46 -17.13
C GLN A 71 -10.72 4.14 -17.34
N ARG A 72 -9.64 3.92 -16.58
CA ARG A 72 -8.83 2.70 -16.64
C ARG A 72 -9.47 1.53 -15.90
N PHE A 73 -10.10 1.79 -14.75
CA PHE A 73 -10.41 0.74 -13.75
C PHE A 73 -11.84 0.23 -13.78
N LEU A 74 -12.77 0.89 -14.47
CA LEU A 74 -14.16 0.46 -14.57
C LEU A 74 -14.58 0.30 -16.03
N ALA A 75 -15.04 -0.89 -16.41
CA ALA A 75 -15.68 -1.12 -17.70
C ALA A 75 -16.86 -2.09 -17.51
N ASN A 76 -17.98 -1.82 -18.17
CA ASN A 76 -19.18 -2.67 -18.13
C ASN A 76 -19.72 -2.97 -16.72
N GLY A 77 -19.47 -2.08 -15.76
CA GLY A 77 -19.92 -2.25 -14.37
C GLY A 77 -18.99 -3.12 -13.51
N GLU A 78 -17.88 -3.61 -14.05
CA GLU A 78 -16.92 -4.47 -13.35
C GLU A 78 -15.52 -3.85 -13.32
N CYS A 79 -14.69 -4.30 -12.37
CA CYS A 79 -13.29 -3.90 -12.36
C CYS A 79 -12.51 -4.48 -13.55
N THR A 80 -11.64 -3.67 -14.15
CA THR A 80 -10.82 -4.09 -15.31
C THR A 80 -9.56 -4.82 -14.86
N ASP A 81 -8.86 -5.46 -15.81
CA ASP A 81 -7.57 -6.09 -15.49
C ASP A 81 -6.52 -5.06 -15.03
N ALA A 82 -6.61 -3.79 -15.45
CA ALA A 82 -5.77 -2.70 -14.95
C ALA A 82 -6.06 -2.40 -13.46
N ALA A 83 -7.33 -2.45 -13.04
CA ALA A 83 -7.70 -2.31 -11.64
C ALA A 83 -7.09 -3.44 -10.79
N ARG A 84 -7.26 -4.69 -11.21
CA ARG A 84 -6.68 -5.87 -10.53
C ARG A 84 -5.15 -5.77 -10.42
N ALA A 85 -4.51 -5.36 -11.51
CA ALA A 85 -3.07 -5.19 -11.56
C ALA A 85 -2.58 -4.04 -10.65
N ALA A 86 -3.34 -2.95 -10.52
CA ALA A 86 -3.00 -1.83 -9.62
C ALA A 86 -3.09 -2.23 -8.15
N ILE A 87 -4.08 -3.05 -7.78
CA ILE A 87 -4.21 -3.62 -6.42
C ILE A 87 -2.98 -4.47 -6.10
N ARG A 88 -2.59 -5.35 -7.03
CA ARG A 88 -1.37 -6.15 -6.91
C ARG A 88 -0.11 -5.27 -6.83
N ALA A 89 0.02 -4.26 -7.69
CA ALA A 89 1.18 -3.37 -7.70
C ALA A 89 1.36 -2.64 -6.35
N ALA A 90 0.26 -2.22 -5.70
CA ALA A 90 0.32 -1.59 -4.39
C ALA A 90 0.93 -2.50 -3.31
N PHE A 91 0.61 -3.80 -3.32
CA PHE A 91 1.24 -4.79 -2.44
C PHE A 91 2.70 -5.05 -2.81
N HIS A 92 2.99 -5.23 -4.11
CA HIS A 92 4.32 -5.56 -4.60
C HIS A 92 5.35 -4.42 -4.43
N ASP A 93 4.90 -3.17 -4.38
CA ASP A 93 5.75 -2.01 -4.04
C ASP A 93 6.00 -1.92 -2.52
N CYS A 94 4.98 -2.18 -1.68
CA CYS A 94 5.08 -1.95 -0.24
C CYS A 94 5.68 -3.10 0.57
N PHE A 95 5.39 -4.34 0.20
CA PHE A 95 5.72 -5.48 1.05
C PHE A 95 7.24 -5.74 1.18
N PRO A 96 8.03 -5.73 0.09
CA PRO A 96 9.46 -5.98 0.19
C PRO A 96 10.23 -4.73 0.62
N GLY A 97 11.45 -4.94 1.13
CA GLY A 97 12.39 -3.86 1.45
C GLY A 97 11.88 -2.89 2.51
N GLN A 98 12.04 -1.60 2.21
CA GLN A 98 11.81 -0.52 3.16
C GLN A 98 10.35 -0.08 3.27
N GLY A 99 9.44 -0.64 2.47
CA GLY A 99 8.03 -0.27 2.48
C GLY A 99 7.59 0.42 1.19
N CYS A 100 6.51 1.19 1.26
CA CYS A 100 5.90 1.86 0.11
C CYS A 100 6.76 3.03 -0.38
N ASP A 101 7.63 2.80 -1.34
CA ASP A 101 8.62 3.79 -1.79
C ASP A 101 8.70 3.98 -3.31
N GLY A 102 7.80 3.36 -4.08
CA GLY A 102 7.76 3.49 -5.54
C GLY A 102 8.88 2.75 -6.26
N SER A 103 9.75 2.03 -5.53
CA SER A 103 10.89 1.32 -6.09
C SER A 103 10.46 0.26 -7.13
N LEU A 104 9.24 -0.29 -7.03
CA LEU A 104 8.70 -1.24 -8.01
C LEU A 104 8.89 -0.74 -9.45
N PHE A 105 8.62 0.55 -9.70
CA PHE A 105 8.85 1.21 -11.00
C PHE A 105 10.19 1.92 -11.08
N LEU A 106 10.58 2.69 -10.06
CA LEU A 106 11.77 3.54 -10.10
C LEU A 106 13.08 2.75 -10.15
N ALA A 107 13.12 1.58 -9.49
CA ALA A 107 14.23 0.63 -9.53
C ALA A 107 14.01 -0.53 -10.51
N GLN A 108 12.97 -0.44 -11.35
CA GLN A 108 12.61 -1.41 -12.40
C GLN A 108 12.37 -2.84 -11.89
N GLU A 109 11.87 -3.00 -10.68
CA GLU A 109 11.61 -4.33 -10.10
C GLU A 109 10.48 -5.06 -10.79
N PHE A 110 9.58 -4.35 -11.49
CA PHE A 110 8.54 -4.96 -12.32
C PHE A 110 9.10 -5.87 -13.43
N THR A 111 10.39 -5.76 -13.75
CA THR A 111 11.09 -6.64 -14.71
C THR A 111 11.57 -7.97 -14.11
N ARG A 112 11.50 -8.12 -12.78
CA ARG A 112 11.86 -9.37 -12.08
C ARG A 112 10.76 -10.41 -12.27
N GLU A 113 10.86 -11.20 -13.34
CA GLU A 113 9.80 -12.16 -13.72
C GLU A 113 9.40 -13.14 -12.62
N ARG A 114 10.33 -13.53 -11.75
CA ARG A 114 10.06 -14.50 -10.67
C ARG A 114 9.09 -13.97 -9.61
N GLU A 115 9.17 -12.69 -9.27
CA GLU A 115 8.39 -12.08 -8.18
C GLU A 115 7.29 -11.17 -8.72
N ASN A 116 7.62 -10.40 -9.75
CA ASN A 116 6.80 -9.31 -10.27
C ASN A 116 6.29 -9.58 -11.69
N GLY A 117 6.46 -10.81 -12.20
CA GLY A 117 6.00 -11.21 -13.53
C GLY A 117 4.54 -10.79 -13.78
N GLY A 118 4.31 -10.11 -14.90
CA GLY A 118 3.00 -9.57 -15.29
C GLY A 118 2.65 -8.18 -14.74
N LEU A 119 3.48 -7.56 -13.89
CA LEU A 119 3.26 -6.19 -13.41
C LEU A 119 3.79 -5.10 -14.36
N ALA A 120 4.67 -5.44 -15.30
CA ALA A 120 5.28 -4.46 -16.20
C ALA A 120 4.26 -3.49 -16.86
N PRO A 121 3.13 -3.94 -17.44
CA PRO A 121 2.18 -3.02 -18.07
C PRO A 121 1.60 -1.98 -17.10
N ILE A 122 1.19 -2.39 -15.90
CA ILE A 122 0.57 -1.48 -14.93
C ILE A 122 1.62 -0.60 -14.24
N SER A 123 2.81 -1.14 -13.94
CA SER A 123 3.90 -0.39 -13.33
C SER A 123 4.39 0.71 -14.25
N GLU A 124 4.54 0.43 -15.55
CA GLU A 124 4.87 1.47 -16.53
C GLU A 124 3.77 2.52 -16.69
N ASP A 125 2.51 2.09 -16.76
CA ASP A 125 1.38 2.99 -16.94
C ASP A 125 1.24 3.98 -15.78
N LEU A 126 1.18 3.47 -14.55
CA LEU A 126 1.07 4.28 -13.34
C LEU A 126 2.33 5.09 -13.08
N GLY A 127 3.52 4.51 -13.28
CA GLY A 127 4.80 5.21 -13.10
C GLY A 127 4.95 6.40 -14.06
N LYS A 128 4.63 6.22 -15.34
CA LYS A 128 4.65 7.31 -16.35
C LYS A 128 3.58 8.36 -16.04
N LEU A 129 2.40 7.95 -15.58
CA LEU A 129 1.35 8.88 -15.16
C LEU A 129 1.79 9.72 -13.96
N ALA A 130 2.43 9.11 -12.96
CA ALA A 130 2.95 9.82 -11.78
C ALA A 130 3.96 10.90 -12.18
N GLN A 131 4.94 10.52 -13.03
CA GLN A 131 5.94 11.44 -13.57
C GLN A 131 5.29 12.58 -14.38
N ALA A 132 4.31 12.27 -15.23
CA ALA A 132 3.60 13.27 -16.02
C ALA A 132 2.77 14.25 -15.17
N LYS A 133 2.25 13.80 -14.02
CA LYS A 133 1.48 14.61 -13.08
C LYS A 133 2.35 15.32 -12.03
N GLY A 134 3.64 14.98 -11.95
CA GLY A 134 4.57 15.54 -10.96
C GLY A 134 4.24 15.11 -9.53
N VAL A 135 3.73 13.89 -9.35
CA VAL A 135 3.50 13.27 -8.02
C VAL A 135 4.50 12.14 -7.79
N SER A 136 4.68 11.73 -6.54
CA SER A 136 5.55 10.59 -6.22
C SER A 136 4.97 9.30 -6.82
N VAL A 137 5.85 8.41 -7.27
CA VAL A 137 5.47 7.08 -7.76
C VAL A 137 4.92 6.23 -6.62
N ALA A 138 5.52 6.35 -5.43
CA ALA A 138 5.05 5.67 -4.22
C ALA A 138 3.59 6.01 -3.90
N ASP A 139 3.21 7.29 -3.93
CA ASP A 139 1.83 7.70 -3.70
C ASP A 139 0.91 7.25 -4.83
N MET A 140 1.38 7.26 -6.09
CA MET A 140 0.59 6.80 -7.22
C MET A 140 0.18 5.33 -7.07
N PHE A 141 1.09 4.44 -6.67
CA PHE A 141 0.74 3.03 -6.46
C PHE A 141 -0.29 2.84 -5.35
N GLN A 142 -0.11 3.51 -4.21
CA GLN A 142 -1.04 3.37 -3.08
C GLN A 142 -2.40 4.01 -3.37
N PHE A 143 -2.42 5.19 -3.99
CA PHE A 143 -3.65 5.84 -4.41
C PHE A 143 -4.38 5.02 -5.47
N ALA A 144 -3.68 4.48 -6.47
CA ALA A 144 -4.27 3.66 -7.51
C ALA A 144 -4.82 2.34 -6.97
N GLY A 145 -4.12 1.68 -6.05
CA GLY A 145 -4.62 0.48 -5.37
C GLY A 145 -5.92 0.75 -4.61
N ALA A 146 -5.94 1.80 -3.77
CA ALA A 146 -7.15 2.20 -3.04
C ALA A 146 -8.31 2.60 -3.97
N TYR A 147 -8.00 3.30 -5.06
CA TYR A 147 -8.99 3.70 -6.06
C TYR A 147 -9.56 2.51 -6.81
N ALA A 148 -8.72 1.53 -7.19
CA ALA A 148 -9.14 0.30 -7.85
C ALA A 148 -10.10 -0.50 -6.97
N ILE A 149 -9.76 -0.71 -5.69
CA ILE A 149 -10.60 -1.42 -4.71
C ILE A 149 -11.96 -0.74 -4.58
N ALA A 150 -11.98 0.57 -4.33
CA ALA A 150 -13.22 1.33 -4.19
C ALA A 150 -14.05 1.39 -5.49
N THR A 151 -13.40 1.16 -6.65
CA THR A 151 -14.04 1.12 -7.97
C THR A 151 -14.73 -0.22 -8.22
N CYS A 152 -14.19 -1.34 -7.75
CA CYS A 152 -14.83 -2.64 -7.83
C CYS A 152 -16.24 -2.60 -7.19
N PRO A 153 -17.25 -3.26 -7.79
CA PRO A 153 -18.53 -3.53 -7.12
C PRO A 153 -18.27 -4.18 -5.75
N MET A 154 -19.05 -3.81 -4.73
CA MET A 154 -18.88 -4.21 -3.32
C MET A 154 -17.56 -3.81 -2.61
N GLY A 155 -16.66 -3.13 -3.33
CA GLY A 155 -15.37 -2.69 -2.80
C GLY A 155 -15.45 -1.62 -1.71
N PRO A 156 -14.72 -1.78 -0.59
CA PRO A 156 -14.66 -0.78 0.48
C PRO A 156 -13.80 0.42 0.07
N ARG A 157 -13.92 1.52 0.82
CA ARG A 157 -13.00 2.66 0.71
C ARG A 157 -11.85 2.47 1.68
N ILE A 158 -10.65 2.31 1.14
CA ILE A 158 -9.40 2.31 1.91
C ILE A 158 -8.92 3.76 2.01
N PRO A 159 -8.46 4.23 3.18
CA PRO A 159 -7.82 5.55 3.27
C PRO A 159 -6.67 5.68 2.26
N ALA A 160 -6.68 6.75 1.48
CA ALA A 160 -5.65 7.04 0.50
C ALA A 160 -4.83 8.25 0.96
N TYR A 161 -3.68 7.98 1.56
CA TYR A 161 -2.74 9.01 2.00
C TYR A 161 -1.68 9.29 0.94
N VAL A 162 -1.19 10.53 0.90
CA VAL A 162 -0.11 10.97 0.00
C VAL A 162 0.96 11.75 0.76
N GLY A 163 2.18 11.77 0.26
CA GLY A 163 3.36 12.38 0.87
C GLY A 163 4.55 11.44 1.04
N ARG A 164 4.52 10.25 0.41
CA ARG A 164 5.64 9.30 0.45
C ARG A 164 6.85 9.84 -0.33
N THR A 165 8.03 9.41 0.08
CA THR A 165 9.29 9.75 -0.59
C THR A 165 9.67 8.61 -1.53
N ASP A 166 9.89 8.94 -2.79
CA ASP A 166 10.33 8.01 -3.81
C ASP A 166 11.76 7.48 -3.55
N SER A 167 11.99 6.20 -3.86
CA SER A 167 13.27 5.51 -3.76
C SER A 167 13.66 4.89 -5.10
N TRP A 168 14.94 5.05 -5.45
CA TRP A 168 15.58 4.36 -6.58
C TRP A 168 16.41 3.16 -6.13
N THR A 169 16.37 2.84 -4.84
CA THR A 169 17.07 1.69 -4.30
C THR A 169 16.17 0.47 -4.43
N PRO A 170 16.61 -0.60 -5.12
CA PRO A 170 15.82 -1.81 -5.20
C PRO A 170 15.64 -2.46 -3.82
N ALA A 171 14.43 -2.91 -3.52
CA ALA A 171 14.11 -3.83 -2.46
C ALA A 171 14.82 -5.19 -2.69
N PRO A 172 15.28 -5.87 -1.61
CA PRO A 172 15.88 -7.19 -1.72
C PRO A 172 14.92 -8.22 -2.34
N GLU A 173 15.44 -9.08 -3.22
CA GLU A 173 14.68 -10.24 -3.71
C GLU A 173 14.46 -11.27 -2.59
N GLY A 174 13.37 -12.02 -2.69
CA GLY A 174 12.99 -13.09 -1.78
C GLY A 174 12.15 -12.65 -0.58
N GLU A 175 11.83 -11.36 -0.46
CA GLU A 175 10.95 -10.84 0.61
C GLU A 175 9.46 -10.94 0.27
N LEU A 176 9.11 -11.13 -1.01
CA LEU A 176 7.71 -11.32 -1.43
C LEU A 176 7.27 -12.78 -1.22
N PRO A 177 6.06 -13.02 -0.69
CA PRO A 177 5.49 -14.36 -0.61
C PRO A 177 5.33 -14.94 -2.02
N ASN A 178 5.83 -16.16 -2.24
CA ASN A 178 5.73 -16.85 -3.53
C ASN A 178 4.50 -17.79 -3.55
N PRO A 179 3.91 -18.06 -4.73
CA PRO A 179 2.65 -18.80 -4.86
C PRO A 179 2.73 -20.28 -4.44
N PHE A 180 3.92 -20.79 -4.10
CA PHE A 180 4.16 -22.17 -3.70
C PHE A 180 4.64 -22.30 -2.24
N MET A 181 4.66 -21.20 -1.48
CA MET A 181 4.98 -21.24 -0.04
C MET A 181 3.94 -22.03 0.75
N THR A 182 4.37 -22.63 1.86
CA THR A 182 3.46 -23.23 2.83
C THR A 182 2.72 -22.11 3.58
N GLY A 183 1.54 -22.43 4.14
CA GLY A 183 0.77 -21.47 4.95
C GLY A 183 1.58 -20.87 6.10
N ASP A 184 2.35 -21.70 6.82
CA ASP A 184 3.23 -21.23 7.91
C ASP A 184 4.29 -20.24 7.42
N ALA A 185 4.88 -20.49 6.25
CA ALA A 185 5.90 -19.61 5.70
C ALA A 185 5.29 -18.27 5.24
N VAL A 186 4.07 -18.29 4.67
CA VAL A 186 3.35 -17.06 4.34
C VAL A 186 3.01 -16.29 5.61
N LEU A 187 2.43 -16.95 6.63
CA LEU A 187 2.12 -16.31 7.91
C LEU A 187 3.36 -15.69 8.56
N ALA A 188 4.48 -16.42 8.60
CA ALA A 188 5.73 -15.91 9.16
C ALA A 188 6.23 -14.65 8.43
N SER A 189 6.11 -14.59 7.09
CA SER A 189 6.51 -13.41 6.31
C SER A 189 5.67 -12.17 6.65
N PHE A 190 4.35 -12.34 6.85
CA PHE A 190 3.46 -11.27 7.26
C PHE A 190 3.71 -10.82 8.69
N GLN A 191 3.92 -11.77 9.61
CA GLN A 191 4.27 -11.47 11.01
C GLN A 191 5.59 -10.71 11.13
N ALA A 192 6.57 -11.00 10.28
CA ALA A 192 7.84 -10.26 10.22
C ALA A 192 7.66 -8.78 9.85
N LYS A 193 6.57 -8.44 9.14
CA LYS A 193 6.18 -7.06 8.80
C LYS A 193 5.09 -6.52 9.76
N GLY A 194 4.83 -7.24 10.86
CA GLY A 194 3.93 -6.83 11.92
C GLY A 194 2.45 -7.15 11.69
N PHE A 195 2.09 -7.93 10.68
CA PHE A 195 0.71 -8.33 10.39
C PHE A 195 0.26 -9.54 11.21
N SER A 196 -0.99 -9.50 11.67
CA SER A 196 -1.61 -10.63 12.38
C SER A 196 -2.07 -11.73 11.41
N ALA A 197 -2.42 -12.91 11.93
CA ALA A 197 -3.06 -13.96 11.14
C ALA A 197 -4.40 -13.48 10.52
N ARG A 198 -5.14 -12.63 11.25
CA ARG A 198 -6.36 -12.00 10.74
C ARG A 198 -6.07 -11.01 9.61
N ASP A 199 -4.99 -10.23 9.73
CA ASP A 199 -4.59 -9.28 8.67
C ASP A 199 -4.27 -10.05 7.38
N LEU A 200 -3.50 -11.14 7.48
CA LEU A 200 -3.18 -12.01 6.34
C LEU A 200 -4.45 -12.63 5.73
N ALA A 201 -5.31 -13.24 6.56
CA ALA A 201 -6.56 -13.83 6.09
C ALA A 201 -7.50 -12.80 5.44
N ALA A 202 -7.46 -11.53 5.88
CA ALA A 202 -8.19 -10.46 5.24
C ALA A 202 -7.56 -10.07 3.90
N LEU A 203 -6.25 -9.77 3.88
CA LEU A 203 -5.53 -9.28 2.70
C LEU A 203 -5.52 -10.27 1.53
N ILE A 204 -5.41 -11.57 1.81
CA ILE A 204 -5.46 -12.61 0.76
C ILE A 204 -6.83 -12.63 0.04
N GLY A 205 -7.89 -12.12 0.68
CA GLY A 205 -9.20 -11.94 0.06
C GLY A 205 -9.19 -11.03 -1.16
N ALA A 206 -8.16 -10.19 -1.35
CA ALA A 206 -8.00 -9.42 -2.60
C ALA A 206 -7.98 -10.30 -3.86
N HIS A 207 -7.69 -11.60 -3.71
CA HIS A 207 -7.76 -12.59 -4.78
C HIS A 207 -9.17 -12.82 -5.33
N THR A 208 -10.24 -12.35 -4.68
CA THR A 208 -11.58 -12.31 -5.29
C THR A 208 -11.59 -11.50 -6.60
N ALA A 209 -10.79 -10.44 -6.70
CA ALA A 209 -10.67 -9.65 -7.90
C ALA A 209 -9.31 -9.89 -8.58
N ALA A 210 -8.96 -11.15 -8.85
CA ALA A 210 -7.66 -11.50 -9.44
C ALA A 210 -7.73 -12.59 -10.52
N LYS A 211 -6.71 -12.57 -11.39
CA LYS A 211 -6.43 -13.60 -12.40
C LYS A 211 -4.94 -13.94 -12.36
N GLN A 212 -4.60 -15.19 -12.65
CA GLN A 212 -3.21 -15.64 -12.73
C GLN A 212 -2.73 -15.76 -14.18
N SER A 213 -1.49 -15.40 -14.46
CA SER A 213 -0.87 -15.57 -15.79
C SER A 213 0.53 -16.20 -15.76
N ARG A 214 1.02 -16.51 -14.55
CA ARG A 214 2.42 -16.90 -14.30
C ARG A 214 2.56 -18.11 -13.38
N VAL A 215 1.56 -18.41 -12.53
CA VAL A 215 1.62 -19.56 -11.62
C VAL A 215 1.54 -20.86 -12.41
N ASP A 216 0.57 -20.92 -13.33
CA ASP A 216 0.47 -21.95 -14.35
C ASP A 216 0.27 -21.27 -15.72
N PRO A 217 1.33 -21.14 -16.53
CA PRO A 217 1.24 -20.51 -17.84
C PRO A 217 0.25 -21.20 -18.80
N SER A 218 -0.08 -22.48 -18.60
CA SER A 218 -1.06 -23.19 -19.43
C SER A 218 -2.50 -22.75 -19.17
N GLN A 219 -2.76 -22.13 -18.01
CA GLN A 219 -4.06 -21.60 -17.60
C GLN A 219 -4.03 -20.07 -17.49
N ALA A 220 -3.15 -19.40 -18.24
CA ALA A 220 -3.00 -17.96 -18.16
C ALA A 220 -4.32 -17.21 -18.43
N GLY A 221 -4.65 -16.28 -17.55
CA GLY A 221 -5.92 -15.54 -17.54
C GLY A 221 -7.00 -16.18 -16.67
N ALA A 222 -6.77 -17.37 -16.09
CA ALA A 222 -7.72 -18.00 -15.17
C ALA A 222 -7.94 -17.13 -13.93
N ALA A 223 -9.21 -16.92 -13.59
CA ALA A 223 -9.64 -16.20 -12.40
C ALA A 223 -9.43 -17.04 -11.13
N LEU A 224 -9.25 -16.37 -9.99
CA LEU A 224 -9.07 -17.03 -8.70
C LEU A 224 -10.40 -17.30 -7.97
N ASP A 225 -11.50 -16.75 -8.48
CA ASP A 225 -12.88 -17.13 -8.16
C ASP A 225 -13.78 -16.99 -9.41
N GLN A 226 -15.07 -17.27 -9.26
CA GLN A 226 -16.07 -17.19 -10.34
C GLN A 226 -16.58 -15.77 -10.62
N THR A 227 -16.27 -14.79 -9.77
CA THR A 227 -16.76 -13.40 -9.86
C THR A 227 -15.60 -12.40 -9.87
N PRO A 228 -14.57 -12.55 -10.74
CA PRO A 228 -13.34 -11.76 -10.69
C PRO A 228 -13.53 -10.26 -10.90
N GLY A 229 -14.72 -9.83 -11.35
CA GLY A 229 -15.16 -8.45 -11.55
C GLY A 229 -15.74 -7.76 -10.31
N VAL A 230 -15.96 -8.49 -9.22
CA VAL A 230 -16.68 -8.07 -8.01
C VAL A 230 -15.75 -8.24 -6.81
N TRP A 231 -15.82 -7.32 -5.85
CA TRP A 231 -15.07 -7.39 -4.60
C TRP A 231 -15.91 -8.06 -3.52
N ASP A 232 -16.05 -9.38 -3.60
CA ASP A 232 -16.93 -10.16 -2.73
C ASP A 232 -16.18 -11.25 -1.93
N VAL A 233 -16.92 -12.02 -1.13
CA VAL A 233 -16.37 -13.08 -0.26
C VAL A 233 -16.47 -14.49 -0.87
N SER A 234 -16.83 -14.62 -2.14
CA SER A 234 -17.02 -15.92 -2.80
C SER A 234 -15.71 -16.70 -2.88
N TYR A 235 -14.59 -15.99 -3.09
CA TYR A 235 -13.23 -16.54 -3.05
C TYR A 235 -12.98 -17.47 -1.86
N TYR A 236 -13.38 -17.07 -0.65
CA TYR A 236 -13.13 -17.84 0.57
C TYR A 236 -13.78 -19.23 0.52
N GLN A 237 -15.05 -19.31 0.12
CA GLN A 237 -15.76 -20.58 0.02
C GLN A 237 -15.24 -21.42 -1.17
N GLN A 238 -15.03 -20.76 -2.32
CA GLN A 238 -14.64 -21.43 -3.57
C GLN A 238 -13.23 -22.05 -3.51
N LEU A 239 -12.33 -21.45 -2.73
CA LEU A 239 -11.00 -21.99 -2.51
C LEU A 239 -11.07 -23.33 -1.75
N LEU A 240 -11.88 -23.38 -0.69
CA LEU A 240 -12.03 -24.53 0.20
C LEU A 240 -12.82 -25.69 -0.43
N ASP A 241 -13.87 -25.40 -1.20
CA ASP A 241 -14.72 -26.42 -1.83
C ASP A 241 -14.23 -26.88 -3.21
N ASN A 242 -13.11 -26.34 -3.70
CA ASN A 242 -12.53 -26.66 -5.01
C ASN A 242 -13.43 -26.26 -6.20
N SER A 243 -14.24 -25.21 -6.05
CA SER A 243 -15.05 -24.65 -7.15
C SER A 243 -14.45 -23.40 -7.80
N ALA A 244 -13.37 -22.84 -7.25
CA ALA A 244 -12.61 -21.75 -7.86
C ALA A 244 -12.00 -22.20 -9.21
N PRO A 245 -12.00 -21.36 -10.28
CA PRO A 245 -11.43 -21.74 -11.58
C PRO A 245 -9.93 -22.04 -11.51
N PHE A 246 -9.19 -21.36 -10.65
CA PHE A 246 -7.80 -21.65 -10.34
C PHE A 246 -7.53 -21.44 -8.85
N ARG A 247 -6.68 -22.28 -8.26
CA ARG A 247 -6.29 -22.18 -6.84
C ARG A 247 -4.78 -22.09 -6.72
N ILE A 248 -4.31 -21.01 -6.12
CA ILE A 248 -2.88 -20.84 -5.83
C ILE A 248 -2.52 -21.77 -4.64
N PRO A 249 -1.44 -22.57 -4.73
CA PRO A 249 -1.05 -23.46 -3.63
C PRO A 249 -0.81 -22.76 -2.29
N ALA A 250 -0.20 -21.57 -2.30
CA ALA A 250 0.00 -20.77 -1.10
C ALA A 250 -1.32 -20.33 -0.45
N ASP A 251 -2.34 -19.99 -1.25
CA ASP A 251 -3.67 -19.63 -0.74
C ASP A 251 -4.31 -20.80 0.01
N LEU A 252 -4.25 -22.01 -0.55
CA LEU A 252 -4.70 -23.22 0.12
C LEU A 252 -3.92 -23.47 1.42
N GLY A 253 -2.61 -23.19 1.41
CA GLY A 253 -1.78 -23.22 2.59
C GLY A 253 -2.27 -22.28 3.69
N VAL A 254 -2.57 -21.02 3.34
CA VAL A 254 -3.09 -20.01 4.27
C VAL A 254 -4.48 -20.40 4.79
N ALA A 255 -5.35 -20.94 3.94
CA ALA A 255 -6.69 -21.35 4.33
C ALA A 255 -6.68 -22.55 5.32
N HIS A 256 -5.68 -23.42 5.24
CA HIS A 256 -5.53 -24.59 6.12
C HIS A 256 -4.60 -24.39 7.32
N GLN A 257 -3.81 -23.30 7.35
CA GLN A 257 -2.95 -23.00 8.49
C GLN A 257 -3.83 -22.66 9.71
N PRO A 258 -3.56 -23.18 10.93
CA PRO A 258 -4.51 -23.12 12.04
C PRO A 258 -4.98 -21.71 12.45
N GLU A 259 -4.06 -20.74 12.55
CA GLU A 259 -4.38 -19.38 13.00
C GLU A 259 -5.07 -18.56 11.90
N THR A 260 -4.54 -18.61 10.67
CA THR A 260 -5.14 -17.87 9.56
C THR A 260 -6.42 -18.52 9.07
N GLY A 261 -6.52 -19.85 9.14
CA GLY A 261 -7.67 -20.63 8.71
C GLY A 261 -8.93 -20.32 9.50
N GLU A 262 -8.83 -20.09 10.82
CA GLU A 262 -9.98 -19.64 11.63
C GLU A 262 -10.56 -18.32 11.11
N HIS A 263 -9.69 -17.34 10.84
CA HIS A 263 -10.10 -16.06 10.28
C HIS A 263 -10.59 -16.18 8.83
N PHE A 264 -9.95 -17.01 8.02
CA PHE A 264 -10.33 -17.29 6.64
C PHE A 264 -11.77 -17.81 6.56
N ASN A 265 -12.12 -18.79 7.40
CA ASN A 265 -13.49 -19.31 7.51
C ASN A 265 -14.48 -18.25 7.99
N SER A 266 -14.07 -17.33 8.87
CA SER A 266 -14.95 -16.28 9.41
C SER A 266 -15.44 -15.26 8.39
N PHE A 267 -14.78 -15.17 7.23
CA PHE A 267 -15.15 -14.25 6.14
C PHE A 267 -16.16 -14.86 5.15
N ILE A 268 -16.38 -16.18 5.18
CA ILE A 268 -17.36 -16.85 4.33
C ILE A 268 -18.76 -16.29 4.61
N GLY A 269 -19.39 -15.70 3.58
CA GLY A 269 -20.70 -15.07 3.69
C GLY A 269 -20.75 -13.79 4.52
N ASN A 270 -19.60 -13.26 4.97
CA ASN A 270 -19.51 -12.10 5.85
C ASN A 270 -18.81 -10.91 5.18
N GLN A 271 -19.49 -10.33 4.19
CA GLN A 271 -18.96 -9.19 3.42
C GLN A 271 -18.56 -8.00 4.32
N PHE A 272 -19.39 -7.65 5.29
CA PHE A 272 -19.13 -6.50 6.16
C PHE A 272 -17.90 -6.72 7.03
N GLY A 273 -17.82 -7.88 7.70
CA GLY A 273 -16.68 -8.22 8.56
C GLY A 273 -15.38 -8.36 7.78
N TRP A 274 -15.44 -8.88 6.55
CA TRP A 274 -14.29 -8.89 5.65
C TRP A 274 -13.87 -7.49 5.23
N ASN A 275 -14.81 -6.65 4.76
CA ASN A 275 -14.50 -5.28 4.35
C ASN A 275 -13.87 -4.45 5.47
N GLU A 276 -14.33 -4.59 6.72
CA GLU A 276 -13.72 -3.94 7.88
C GLU A 276 -12.27 -4.41 8.11
N ALA A 277 -12.06 -5.73 8.19
CA ALA A 277 -10.75 -6.30 8.43
C ALA A 277 -9.76 -6.00 7.29
N PHE A 278 -10.23 -6.10 6.04
CA PHE A 278 -9.45 -5.77 4.85
C PHE A 278 -9.07 -4.30 4.84
N THR A 279 -10.01 -3.40 5.17
CA THR A 279 -9.73 -1.95 5.21
C THR A 279 -8.62 -1.63 6.19
N SER A 280 -8.72 -2.17 7.42
CA SER A 280 -7.70 -1.98 8.45
C SER A 280 -6.34 -2.56 8.03
N ALA A 281 -6.31 -3.76 7.46
CA ALA A 281 -5.07 -4.41 7.07
C ALA A 281 -4.41 -3.74 5.86
N MET A 282 -5.20 -3.27 4.89
CA MET A 282 -4.70 -2.57 3.71
C MET A 282 -4.23 -1.15 4.02
N GLU A 283 -4.88 -0.44 4.95
CA GLU A 283 -4.37 0.83 5.46
C GLU A 283 -2.99 0.64 6.09
N LYS A 284 -2.85 -0.37 6.97
CA LYS A 284 -1.56 -0.74 7.57
C LYS A 284 -0.49 -1.11 6.53
N MET A 285 -0.85 -1.88 5.50
CA MET A 285 0.02 -2.20 4.36
C MET A 285 0.52 -0.93 3.66
N SER A 286 -0.37 0.02 3.39
CA SER A 286 -0.03 1.27 2.70
C SER A 286 0.89 2.22 3.50
N LEU A 287 1.08 1.93 4.80
CA LEU A 287 1.91 2.70 5.72
C LEU A 287 3.25 2.02 6.04
N LEU A 288 3.54 0.85 5.47
CA LEU A 288 4.86 0.24 5.58
C LEU A 288 5.93 1.22 5.09
N GLY A 289 6.97 1.42 5.89
CA GLY A 289 8.07 2.31 5.56
C GLY A 289 7.82 3.80 5.75
N VAL A 290 6.63 4.21 6.21
CA VAL A 290 6.29 5.64 6.39
C VAL A 290 6.63 6.10 7.81
N PRO A 291 7.68 6.93 8.01
CA PRO A 291 8.01 7.45 9.34
C PRO A 291 6.87 8.34 9.86
N GLY A 292 6.41 8.09 11.09
CA GLY A 292 5.27 8.81 11.67
C GLY A 292 3.88 8.32 11.23
N GLY A 293 3.82 7.28 10.39
CA GLY A 293 2.56 6.67 9.93
C GLY A 293 1.64 7.65 9.21
N ALA A 294 0.33 7.44 9.29
CA ALA A 294 -0.65 8.29 8.61
C ALA A 294 -0.56 9.78 9.00
N ALA A 295 -0.12 10.08 10.23
CA ALA A 295 -0.05 11.46 10.74
C ALA A 295 1.00 12.33 10.01
N SER A 296 1.99 11.71 9.35
CA SER A 296 2.99 12.41 8.53
C SER A 296 2.55 12.61 7.09
N LEU A 297 1.41 12.05 6.69
CA LEU A 297 0.87 12.12 5.33
C LEU A 297 -0.36 13.04 5.24
N VAL A 298 -0.83 13.28 4.02
CA VAL A 298 -2.04 14.05 3.71
C VAL A 298 -3.14 13.08 3.26
N ASP A 299 -4.32 13.16 3.87
CA ASP A 299 -5.48 12.36 3.48
C ASP A 299 -6.12 12.88 2.17
N CYS A 300 -6.04 12.05 1.14
CA CYS A 300 -6.59 12.26 -0.20
C CYS A 300 -7.82 11.40 -0.49
N SER A 301 -8.39 10.75 0.53
CA SER A 301 -9.53 9.83 0.39
C SER A 301 -10.75 10.49 -0.24
N ARG A 302 -10.88 11.82 -0.18
CA ARG A 302 -11.99 12.58 -0.82
C ARG A 302 -12.10 12.35 -2.33
N PHE A 303 -11.00 11.98 -3.00
CA PHE A 303 -10.98 11.73 -4.44
C PHE A 303 -11.27 10.27 -4.81
N LEU A 304 -11.36 9.37 -3.83
CA LEU A 304 -11.81 8.00 -4.08
C LEU A 304 -13.31 8.00 -4.43
N PRO A 305 -13.77 7.08 -5.28
CA PRO A 305 -15.19 6.97 -5.59
C PRO A 305 -15.97 6.70 -4.30
N GLY A 306 -17.18 7.30 -4.19
CA GLY A 306 -18.15 6.84 -3.20
C GLY A 306 -18.38 5.36 -3.45
N GLY A 307 -18.04 4.52 -2.47
CA GLY A 307 -18.01 3.06 -2.61
C GLY A 307 -19.25 2.51 -3.31
N SER A 308 -19.12 1.34 -3.92
CA SER A 308 -20.15 0.67 -4.71
C SER A 308 -21.56 0.75 -4.13
N VAL A 309 -21.76 0.70 -2.81
CA VAL A 309 -23.06 0.91 -2.15
C VAL A 309 -23.82 2.14 -2.66
N GLN A 310 -23.16 3.27 -2.91
CA GLN A 310 -23.81 4.48 -3.43
C GLN A 310 -24.12 4.38 -4.93
N ARG A 311 -23.32 3.62 -5.70
CA ARG A 311 -23.53 3.34 -7.13
C ARG A 311 -24.62 2.28 -7.33
N ASP A 312 -24.59 1.20 -6.56
CA ASP A 312 -25.59 0.13 -6.53
C ASP A 312 -26.96 0.68 -6.09
N ARG A 313 -27.01 1.61 -5.12
CA ARG A 313 -28.24 2.36 -4.79
C ARG A 313 -28.75 3.24 -5.92
N ARG A 314 -27.86 3.83 -6.73
CA ARG A 314 -28.25 4.66 -7.88
C ARG A 314 -28.71 3.80 -9.06
N ALA A 315 -28.07 2.65 -9.27
CA ALA A 315 -28.39 1.69 -10.33
C ALA A 315 -29.59 0.77 -10.00
N ALA A 316 -29.95 0.63 -8.72
CA ALA A 316 -31.13 -0.11 -8.30
C ALA A 316 -32.43 0.50 -8.88
N PRO A 317 -33.39 -0.32 -9.35
CA PRO A 317 -34.72 0.13 -9.72
C PRO A 317 -35.35 0.95 -8.60
N ILE A 318 -36.19 1.94 -8.94
CA ILE A 318 -36.76 2.91 -7.98
C ILE A 318 -37.43 2.23 -6.76
N ASN A 319 -37.94 1.00 -6.91
CA ASN A 319 -38.58 0.23 -5.85
C ASN A 319 -37.63 -0.47 -4.86
N GLY A 320 -36.31 -0.46 -5.09
CA GLY A 320 -35.30 -1.12 -4.24
C GLY A 320 -34.50 -0.17 -3.35
N ARG A 321 -34.73 1.14 -3.42
CA ARG A 321 -34.03 2.15 -2.61
C ARG A 321 -34.66 2.26 -1.22
N ILE A 322 -34.33 1.34 -0.31
CA ILE A 322 -34.63 1.52 1.12
C ILE A 322 -33.53 2.38 1.74
N LEU A 323 -33.96 3.37 2.54
CA LEU A 323 -33.21 4.51 3.13
C LEU A 323 -31.91 4.17 3.86
#